data_AF-A0A1C4GX40-F1
#
_entry.id   AF-A0A1C4GX40-F1
#
_cell.length_a   1.000
_cell.length_b   1.000
_cell.length_c   1.000
_cell.angle_alpha   90.00
_cell.angle_beta   90.00
_cell.angle_gamma   90.00
#
_symmetry.space_group_name_H-M   'P 1'
#
loop_
_entity.id
_entity.type
_entity.pdbx_description
1 polymer ?
#
loop_
_entity_poly.entity_id
_entity_poly.type
_entity_poly.pdbx_seq_one_letter_code
_entity_poly.pdbx_strand_id
1 'polypeptide(L)'
;MLYFPHWGGGFMNKILLILGLFFSIYSYGANAPNKSKTDDLEKSRDLCTGGAEIARTIMVARQKGVSLTEIYNALGLVDKETRETLEIFVVNAYEVPIADSPKDSKIISLEFANGFFKECMGISEGIYGSELRSTPDSINVHRIVINQE
;
A
#
# COMPACT_ATOMS: atom_id res chain seq x y z
N MET A 1 -10.89 -68.56 0.35
CA MET A 1 -10.89 -67.34 1.19
C MET A 1 -9.44 -66.89 1.34
N LEU A 2 -8.99 -65.70 0.96
CA LEU A 2 -9.56 -64.51 0.32
C LEU A 2 -8.39 -63.83 -0.43
N TYR A 3 -8.58 -63.66 -1.74
CA TYR A 3 -8.31 -62.47 -2.56
C TYR A 3 -7.11 -61.54 -2.23
N PHE A 4 -6.10 -61.59 -3.12
CA PHE A 4 -5.24 -60.45 -3.45
C PHE A 4 -5.94 -59.52 -4.45
N PRO A 5 -5.92 -58.19 -4.28
CA PRO A 5 -6.10 -57.26 -5.38
C PRO A 5 -4.76 -56.71 -5.88
N HIS A 6 -4.64 -56.80 -7.19
CA HIS A 6 -3.64 -56.22 -8.08
C HIS A 6 -4.09 -54.80 -8.51
N TRP A 7 -3.39 -53.75 -8.11
CA TRP A 7 -3.44 -52.37 -8.67
C TRP A 7 -2.02 -51.80 -8.47
N GLY A 8 -1.28 -51.26 -9.44
CA GLY A 8 -1.65 -50.66 -10.71
C GLY A 8 -0.97 -49.29 -10.79
N GLY A 9 0.08 -49.18 -11.61
CA GLY A 9 0.42 -47.98 -12.39
C GLY A 9 0.75 -46.67 -11.68
N GLY A 10 2.04 -46.33 -11.65
CA GLY A 10 2.54 -45.06 -12.20
C GLY A 10 2.07 -43.75 -11.56
N PHE A 11 2.69 -43.35 -10.43
CA PHE A 11 2.62 -41.94 -10.01
C PHE A 11 3.87 -41.43 -9.25
N MET A 12 5.05 -42.01 -9.47
CA MET A 12 6.28 -41.61 -8.74
C MET A 12 7.48 -41.29 -9.63
N ASN A 13 7.27 -40.90 -10.90
CA ASN A 13 8.38 -40.57 -11.81
C ASN A 13 8.24 -39.27 -12.60
N LYS A 14 7.35 -38.35 -12.19
CA LYS A 14 7.20 -37.02 -12.84
C LYS A 14 7.50 -35.80 -11.97
N ILE A 15 7.76 -35.98 -10.68
CA ILE A 15 8.04 -34.83 -9.78
C ILE A 15 9.55 -34.50 -9.74
N LEU A 16 10.42 -35.43 -10.11
CA LEU A 16 11.88 -35.27 -10.04
C LEU A 16 12.53 -34.50 -11.21
N LEU A 17 11.78 -34.09 -12.24
CA LEU A 17 12.31 -33.34 -13.38
C LEU A 17 11.93 -31.85 -13.41
N ILE A 18 11.10 -31.36 -12.49
CA ILE A 18 10.71 -29.94 -12.42
C ILE A 18 11.58 -29.15 -11.41
N LEU A 19 12.29 -29.84 -10.51
CA LEU A 19 13.22 -29.21 -9.55
C LEU A 19 14.64 -28.99 -10.11
N GLY A 20 14.94 -29.47 -11.31
CA GLY A 20 16.29 -29.45 -11.91
C GLY A 20 16.55 -28.35 -12.95
N LEU A 21 15.60 -27.43 -13.19
CA LEU A 21 15.71 -26.41 -14.25
C LEU A 21 15.55 -24.95 -13.78
N PHE A 22 15.61 -24.70 -12.46
CA PHE A 22 15.69 -23.34 -11.90
C PHE A 22 17.05 -22.99 -11.27
N PHE A 23 18.04 -23.88 -11.36
CA PHE A 23 19.37 -23.68 -10.73
C PHE A 23 20.51 -23.37 -11.73
N SER A 24 20.19 -22.93 -12.95
CA SER A 24 21.19 -22.84 -14.03
C SER A 24 21.40 -21.45 -14.63
N ILE A 25 21.01 -20.36 -13.96
CA ILE A 25 21.48 -19.03 -14.34
C ILE A 25 21.58 -18.21 -13.06
N TYR A 26 22.81 -18.01 -12.56
CA TYR A 26 23.32 -16.78 -11.93
C TYR A 26 24.73 -17.09 -11.36
N SER A 27 25.66 -17.43 -12.26
CA SER A 27 27.04 -16.99 -12.04
C SER A 27 27.15 -15.61 -12.68
N TYR A 28 27.09 -14.55 -11.88
CA TYR A 28 27.72 -13.27 -12.22
C TYR A 28 28.05 -12.50 -10.94
N GLY A 29 29.35 -12.23 -10.76
CA GLY A 29 29.83 -11.03 -10.08
C GLY A 29 29.99 -11.14 -8.57
N ALA A 30 31.20 -11.49 -8.14
CA ALA A 30 31.75 -10.93 -6.92
C ALA A 30 31.86 -9.40 -7.08
N ASN A 31 30.78 -8.69 -6.79
CA ASN A 31 30.82 -7.25 -6.60
C ASN A 31 30.96 -6.98 -5.10
N ALA A 32 32.05 -6.33 -4.73
CA ALA A 32 32.30 -5.85 -3.38
C ALA A 32 31.05 -5.07 -2.89
N PRO A 33 30.60 -5.28 -1.65
CA PRO A 33 29.33 -4.75 -1.21
C PRO A 33 29.40 -3.22 -1.09
N ASN A 34 28.69 -2.53 -1.98
CA ASN A 34 28.11 -1.21 -1.71
C ASN A 34 26.97 -1.35 -0.66
N LYS A 35 27.19 -2.11 0.42
CA LYS A 35 26.15 -2.51 1.39
C LYS A 35 25.43 -1.31 1.99
N SER A 36 26.17 -0.27 2.37
CA SER A 36 25.60 0.90 3.05
C SER A 36 24.46 1.56 2.28
N LYS A 37 24.58 1.81 0.96
CA LYS A 37 23.58 2.62 0.26
C LYS A 37 22.32 1.84 -0.14
N THR A 38 22.46 0.55 -0.38
CA THR A 38 21.34 -0.35 -0.68
C THR A 38 20.56 -0.72 0.59
N ASP A 39 21.27 -1.02 1.68
CA ASP A 39 20.66 -1.38 2.97
C ASP A 39 19.87 -0.19 3.55
N ASP A 40 20.38 1.04 3.40
CA ASP A 40 19.68 2.25 3.86
C ASP A 40 18.41 2.54 3.04
N LEU A 41 18.43 2.27 1.72
CA LEU A 41 17.28 2.46 0.85
C LEU A 41 16.19 1.41 1.07
N GLU A 42 16.57 0.16 1.31
CA GLU A 42 15.63 -0.91 1.69
C GLU A 42 14.98 -0.62 3.04
N LYS A 43 15.77 -0.20 4.03
CA LYS A 43 15.24 0.19 5.35
C LYS A 43 14.28 1.37 5.25
N SER A 44 14.61 2.39 4.45
CA SER A 44 13.70 3.51 4.19
C SER A 44 12.42 3.05 3.53
N ARG A 45 12.51 2.16 2.55
CA ARG A 45 11.35 1.60 1.84
C ARG A 45 10.44 0.84 2.80
N ASP A 46 10.99 0.03 3.70
CA ASP A 46 10.21 -0.74 4.66
C ASP A 46 9.47 0.17 5.64
N LEU A 47 10.14 1.22 6.15
CA LEU A 47 9.53 2.23 7.00
C LEU A 47 8.39 2.97 6.28
N CYS A 48 8.63 3.41 5.04
CA CYS A 48 7.62 4.09 4.24
C CYS A 48 6.45 3.17 3.89
N THR A 49 6.70 1.89 3.65
CA THR A 49 5.65 0.89 3.39
C THR A 49 4.78 0.70 4.62
N GLY A 50 5.38 0.57 5.81
CA GLY A 50 4.65 0.46 7.07
C GLY A 50 3.79 1.69 7.34
N GLY A 51 4.34 2.90 7.16
CA GLY A 51 3.57 4.14 7.31
C GLY A 51 2.41 4.25 6.30
N ALA A 52 2.62 3.83 5.05
CA ALA A 52 1.57 3.82 4.02
C ALA A 52 0.41 2.88 4.38
N GLU A 53 0.72 1.74 4.99
CA GLU A 53 -0.29 0.79 5.46
C GLU A 53 -1.12 1.36 6.62
N ILE A 54 -0.48 2.09 7.53
CA ILE A 54 -1.19 2.79 8.61
C ILE A 54 -2.06 3.92 8.06
N ALA A 55 -1.52 4.74 7.14
CA ALA A 55 -2.25 5.80 6.46
C ALA A 55 -3.49 5.24 5.72
N ARG A 56 -3.33 4.10 5.04
CA ARG A 56 -4.44 3.37 4.41
C ARG A 56 -5.50 2.98 5.44
N THR A 57 -5.08 2.43 6.57
CA THR A 57 -5.99 1.95 7.63
C THR A 57 -6.82 3.10 8.20
N ILE A 58 -6.19 4.23 8.50
CA ILE A 58 -6.85 5.44 8.95
C ILE A 58 -7.87 5.93 7.90
N MET A 59 -7.46 5.99 6.63
CA MET A 59 -8.35 6.42 5.54
C MET A 59 -9.54 5.46 5.38
N VAL A 60 -9.32 4.14 5.44
CA VAL A 60 -10.42 3.16 5.39
C VAL A 60 -11.39 3.35 6.55
N ALA A 61 -10.89 3.60 7.77
CA ALA A 61 -11.75 3.88 8.92
C ALA A 61 -12.56 5.17 8.71
N ARG A 62 -11.91 6.24 8.24
CA ARG A 62 -12.56 7.51 7.89
C ARG A 62 -13.67 7.31 6.85
N GLN A 63 -13.40 6.57 5.78
CA GLN A 63 -14.36 6.28 4.72
C GLN A 63 -15.55 5.42 5.20
N LYS A 64 -15.41 4.72 6.32
CA LYS A 64 -16.51 4.01 7.00
C LYS A 64 -17.29 4.88 7.97
N GLY A 65 -16.95 6.16 8.08
CA GLY A 65 -17.62 7.10 8.98
C GLY A 65 -17.16 7.02 10.43
N VAL A 66 -16.03 6.35 10.72
CA VAL A 66 -15.41 6.42 12.04
C VAL A 66 -15.08 7.89 12.34
N SER A 67 -15.34 8.30 13.57
CA SER A 67 -15.14 9.68 14.01
C SER A 67 -13.68 9.94 14.37
N LEU A 68 -13.28 11.21 14.25
CA LEU A 68 -11.94 11.66 14.60
C LEU A 68 -11.59 11.30 16.05
N THR A 69 -12.55 11.50 16.96
CA THR A 69 -12.44 11.16 18.37
C THR A 69 -12.17 9.67 18.61
N GLU A 70 -12.84 8.78 17.88
CA GLU A 70 -12.61 7.33 18.02
C GLU A 70 -11.21 6.93 17.56
N ILE A 71 -10.68 7.57 16.51
CA ILE A 71 -9.31 7.35 16.06
C ILE A 71 -8.31 7.85 17.11
N TYR A 72 -8.48 9.07 17.64
CA TYR A 72 -7.60 9.57 18.70
C TYR A 72 -7.65 8.72 19.98
N ASN A 73 -8.81 8.18 20.33
CA ASN A 73 -8.93 7.24 21.45
C ASN A 73 -8.12 5.96 21.19
N ALA A 74 -8.15 5.42 19.97
CA ALA A 74 -7.33 4.27 19.60
C ALA A 74 -5.83 4.60 19.60
N LEU A 75 -5.46 5.81 19.16
CA LEU A 75 -4.07 6.30 19.24
C LEU A 75 -3.60 6.54 20.68
N GLY A 76 -4.50 6.74 21.63
CA GLY A 76 -4.17 6.82 23.05
C GLY A 76 -3.58 5.51 23.62
N LEU A 77 -3.68 4.40 22.89
CA LEU A 77 -3.17 3.08 23.28
C LEU A 77 -1.73 2.82 22.81
N VAL A 78 -1.20 3.64 21.89
CA VAL A 78 0.20 3.53 21.43
C VAL A 78 1.11 4.43 22.26
N ASP A 79 2.41 4.21 22.18
CA ASP A 79 3.39 5.08 22.84
C ASP A 79 3.35 6.51 22.28
N LYS A 80 3.87 7.46 23.05
CA LYS A 80 3.78 8.89 22.73
C LYS A 80 4.43 9.26 21.39
N GLU A 81 5.58 8.69 21.06
CA GLU A 81 6.33 9.01 19.85
C GLU A 81 5.59 8.50 18.61
N THR A 82 5.10 7.26 18.67
CA THR A 82 4.23 6.69 17.64
C THR A 82 2.95 7.52 17.50
N ARG A 83 2.33 7.91 18.62
CA ARG A 83 1.11 8.73 18.59
C ARG A 83 1.34 10.04 17.84
N GLU A 84 2.33 10.84 18.23
CA GLU A 84 2.63 12.13 17.61
C GLU A 84 2.85 12.02 16.10
N THR A 85 3.51 10.95 15.67
CA THR A 85 3.70 10.65 14.24
C THR A 85 2.37 10.34 13.54
N LEU A 86 1.51 9.53 14.17
CA LEU A 86 0.23 9.12 13.59
C LEU A 86 -0.81 10.24 13.56
N GLU A 87 -0.80 11.16 14.52
CA GLU A 87 -1.74 12.28 14.59
C GLU A 87 -1.69 13.16 13.33
N ILE A 88 -0.50 13.34 12.75
CA ILE A 88 -0.32 14.08 11.49
C ILE A 88 -1.13 13.42 10.36
N PHE A 89 -1.13 12.09 10.28
CA PHE A 89 -1.87 11.36 9.24
C PHE A 89 -3.36 11.37 9.47
N VAL A 90 -3.78 11.36 10.74
CA VAL A 90 -5.18 11.43 11.11
C VAL A 90 -5.77 12.77 10.67
N VAL A 91 -5.11 13.90 10.92
CA VAL A 91 -5.59 15.21 10.47
C VAL A 91 -5.77 15.24 8.95
N ASN A 92 -4.73 14.87 8.20
CA ASN A 92 -4.78 14.85 6.73
C ASN A 92 -5.85 13.91 6.18
N ALA A 93 -6.08 12.77 6.82
CA ALA A 93 -7.10 11.82 6.37
C ALA A 93 -8.52 12.37 6.54
N TYR A 94 -8.77 13.20 7.57
CA TYR A 94 -10.11 13.71 7.86
C TYR A 94 -10.50 14.94 7.04
N GLU A 95 -9.54 15.61 6.39
CA GLU A 95 -9.79 16.62 5.37
C GLU A 95 -10.32 16.02 4.06
N VAL A 96 -10.08 14.72 3.84
CA VAL A 96 -10.58 14.01 2.64
C VAL A 96 -12.07 13.69 2.80
N PRO A 97 -12.91 14.03 1.79
CA PRO A 97 -14.32 13.68 1.80
C PRO A 97 -14.57 12.17 1.86
N ILE A 98 -15.69 11.78 2.48
CA ILE A 98 -16.17 10.40 2.39
C ILE A 98 -16.72 10.19 0.97
N ALA A 99 -16.33 9.09 0.33
CA ALA A 99 -16.82 8.69 -0.98
C ALA A 99 -18.28 8.24 -0.94
N ASP A 100 -19.01 8.54 -2.01
CA ASP A 100 -20.39 8.09 -2.20
C ASP A 100 -20.50 6.60 -2.57
N SER A 101 -19.40 5.98 -2.99
CA SER A 101 -19.38 4.58 -3.43
C SER A 101 -18.24 3.75 -2.78
N PRO A 102 -18.45 2.44 -2.55
CA PRO A 102 -17.40 1.56 -2.06
C PRO A 102 -16.18 1.47 -2.99
N LYS A 103 -16.39 1.65 -4.30
CA LYS A 103 -15.32 1.63 -5.29
C LYS A 103 -14.42 2.85 -5.13
N ASP A 104 -15.00 4.03 -5.02
CA ASP A 104 -14.26 5.29 -4.88
C ASP A 104 -13.59 5.37 -3.52
N SER A 105 -14.25 4.89 -2.46
CA SER A 105 -13.65 4.73 -1.13
C SER A 105 -12.34 3.91 -1.17
N LYS A 106 -12.33 2.81 -1.93
CA LYS A 106 -11.14 1.97 -2.11
C LYS A 106 -10.04 2.69 -2.88
N ILE A 107 -10.40 3.46 -3.92
CA ILE A 107 -9.46 4.24 -4.74
C ILE A 107 -8.82 5.32 -3.87
N ILE A 108 -9.62 6.14 -3.18
CA ILE A 108 -9.15 7.20 -2.27
C ILE A 108 -8.20 6.61 -1.21
N SER A 109 -8.56 5.47 -0.62
CA SER A 109 -7.71 4.81 0.38
C SER A 109 -6.37 4.31 -0.18
N LEU A 110 -6.32 3.89 -1.45
CA LEU A 110 -5.08 3.52 -2.15
C LEU A 110 -4.25 4.75 -2.50
N GLU A 111 -4.89 5.79 -3.04
CA GLU A 111 -4.23 7.02 -3.45
C GLU A 111 -3.62 7.76 -2.26
N PHE A 112 -4.33 7.84 -1.14
CA PHE A 112 -3.83 8.43 0.09
C PHE A 112 -2.58 7.70 0.60
N ALA A 113 -2.62 6.36 0.65
CA ALA A 113 -1.48 5.55 1.05
C ALA A 113 -0.28 5.67 0.10
N ASN A 114 -0.54 5.71 -1.21
CA ASN A 114 0.49 5.91 -2.23
C ASN A 114 1.11 7.31 -2.16
N GLY A 115 0.30 8.34 -1.93
CA GLY A 115 0.76 9.70 -1.71
C GLY A 115 1.70 9.77 -0.52
N PHE A 116 1.31 9.15 0.60
CA PHE A 116 2.17 9.02 1.77
C PHE A 116 3.49 8.31 1.46
N PHE A 117 3.44 7.15 0.80
CA PHE A 117 4.65 6.39 0.47
C PHE A 117 5.62 7.22 -0.39
N LYS A 118 5.10 7.93 -1.40
CA LYS A 118 5.88 8.79 -2.28
C LYS A 118 6.55 9.93 -1.51
N GLU A 119 5.80 10.63 -0.66
CA GLU A 119 6.32 11.71 0.18
C GLU A 119 7.43 11.18 1.12
N CYS A 120 7.19 10.04 1.78
CA CYS A 120 8.16 9.41 2.66
C CYS A 120 9.45 9.00 1.94
N MET A 121 9.34 8.51 0.70
CA MET A 121 10.49 8.15 -0.14
C MET A 121 11.18 9.37 -0.78
N GLY A 122 10.68 10.60 -0.57
CA GLY A 122 11.17 11.81 -1.24
C GLY A 122 10.92 11.81 -2.75
N ILE A 123 9.96 11.00 -3.22
CA ILE A 123 9.51 10.91 -4.61
C ILE A 123 8.34 11.90 -4.79
N SER A 124 8.55 13.17 -4.42
CA SER A 124 7.54 14.20 -4.59
C SER A 124 7.59 14.74 -6.03
N GLU A 125 6.76 14.21 -6.93
CA GLU A 125 6.19 15.09 -7.96
C GLU A 125 5.20 15.97 -7.22
N GLY A 126 5.45 17.28 -7.11
CA GLY A 126 4.71 18.19 -6.25
C GLY A 126 3.19 17.96 -6.27
N ILE A 127 2.65 17.35 -5.21
CA ILE A 127 1.21 17.12 -5.01
C ILE A 127 0.57 18.34 -4.32
N TYR A 128 1.05 19.54 -4.66
CA TYR A 128 0.36 20.80 -4.40
C TYR A 128 0.49 21.65 -5.67
N GLY A 129 -0.49 21.47 -6.56
CA GLY A 129 -0.68 22.30 -7.75
C GLY A 129 -0.11 21.72 -9.04
N SER A 130 -0.89 20.88 -9.72
CA SER A 130 -0.91 20.88 -11.18
C SER A 130 -2.22 20.29 -11.68
N GLU A 131 -2.85 21.03 -12.59
CA GLU A 131 -3.92 20.67 -13.51
C GLU A 131 -4.58 19.28 -13.34
N LEU A 132 -5.90 19.34 -13.17
CA LEU A 132 -6.83 18.44 -13.85
C LEU A 132 -6.42 18.28 -15.33
N ARG A 133 -5.54 17.33 -15.62
CA ARG A 133 -5.18 16.94 -16.98
C ARG A 133 -6.30 16.06 -17.53
N SER A 134 -7.32 16.73 -18.07
CA SER A 134 -8.18 16.32 -19.18
C SER A 134 -8.06 14.87 -19.64
N THR A 135 -8.96 14.01 -19.20
CA THR A 135 -9.52 12.97 -20.06
C THR A 135 -10.79 13.53 -20.70
N PRO A 136 -10.97 13.46 -22.03
CA PRO A 136 -12.22 13.84 -22.66
C PRO A 136 -13.23 12.75 -22.35
N ASP A 137 -14.25 13.10 -21.57
CA ASP A 137 -15.66 12.78 -21.84
C ASP A 137 -16.47 12.80 -20.53
N SER A 138 -17.19 13.92 -20.39
CA SER A 138 -18.50 14.02 -19.74
C SER A 138 -18.69 13.40 -18.34
N ILE A 139 -18.36 14.14 -17.28
CA ILE A 139 -19.21 14.18 -16.08
C ILE A 139 -19.33 15.63 -15.62
N ASN A 140 -20.54 16.16 -15.76
CA ASN A 140 -20.94 17.52 -15.46
C ASN A 140 -21.10 17.66 -13.93
N VAL A 141 -20.04 18.10 -13.23
CA VAL A 141 -20.15 18.50 -11.83
C VAL A 141 -20.16 20.03 -11.81
N HIS A 142 -21.36 20.59 -11.59
CA HIS A 142 -21.57 22.01 -11.34
C HIS A 142 -20.63 22.50 -10.23
N ARG A 143 -19.58 23.22 -10.62
CA ARG A 143 -18.66 23.90 -9.72
C ARG A 143 -19.38 25.12 -9.14
N ILE A 144 -19.84 25.04 -7.90
CA ILE A 144 -20.21 26.23 -7.12
C ILE A 144 -18.91 26.97 -6.80
N VAL A 145 -18.70 28.09 -7.46
CA VAL A 145 -17.63 29.05 -7.18
C VAL A 145 -18.10 29.91 -6.01
N ILE A 146 -17.45 29.78 -4.85
CA ILE A 146 -17.55 30.78 -3.79
C ILE A 146 -16.38 31.75 -4.02
N ASN A 147 -16.68 32.91 -4.59
CA ASN A 147 -15.79 34.07 -4.55
C ASN A 147 -15.66 34.50 -3.08
N GLN A 148 -14.43 34.70 -2.61
CA GLN A 148 -14.19 35.59 -1.48
C GLN A 148 -13.62 36.90 -2.02
N GLU A 149 -14.26 37.98 -1.59
CA GLU A 149 -13.94 39.39 -1.81
C GLU A 149 -12.62 39.79 -1.15
#